data_AF-A0A537WJZ8-F1
#
_entry.id   AF-A0A537WJZ8-F1
#
_cell.length_a   1.000
_cell.length_b   1.000
_cell.length_c   1.000
_cell.angle_alpha   90.00
_cell.angle_beta   90.00
_cell.angle_gamma   90.00
#
_symmetry.space_group_name_H-M   'P 1'
#
loop_
_entity.id
_entity.type
_entity.pdbx_description
1 polymer ?
#
loop_
_entity_poly.entity_id
_entity_poly.type
_entity_poly.pdbx_seq_one_letter_code
_entity_poly.pdbx_strand_id
1 'polypeptide(L)'
;MAVEIVGLGVDVCEIDRMERALARHPTMRERVFTPEERAYCDGKARPAESYAARFAAREAVIKALGGYRGKRWQDVSVSRHPSGAPSVVLTGNAKVRADANGISQVLISFTHERSLAVAFAVAVAETQARGIDAASLMERAGRQVARAATAVAGGFSGRRAVVVCGKGNNGGDGLVAARHLRRWGIRTTVVRMQPPEAFGEPAATNFLRLGQTDVRVRPFSPDTLARELARSDVAVDAMFGTGFRGSPEGDWERAIAGLNDWGGPVVAVDIPSGVNGETGAVKGVAVTADVTVTFGAAKIGIVLLPGALHAGLVEVVDIGFPADLLRADVWLSEGEDVAAVLPVRPPDTHKRDAGVVVVIGGSRSMTGAVSLMGEAAYRAGAGLVSVAVPEGILPVVQAALRETTFIPLPATDAGTVAGRIDRLDEVVRSADAVAIGPGMTTNEETAAFIRSFVRACPVPIVVDADGLNAFAGRTGELADRHSDAVLTPHAGEFARLAGITAAEVGADRVGHARKLASDIQATVLLKGSRTVIASPEGRVRINPTGGPSLATGGTGDVLTGMIAGLIARGLAPIDAATAGAYLHGIAGSHAGREKGEGATAGDVLAHVPDAVAEVLGR
;
A
#
# COMPACT_ATOMS: atom_id res chain seq x y z
N MET A 1 14.30 -10.62 0.55
CA MET A 1 14.83 -11.99 0.68
C MET A 1 15.01 -12.27 2.16
N ALA A 2 14.46 -13.35 2.70
CA ALA A 2 14.66 -13.69 4.11
C ALA A 2 16.06 -14.28 4.29
N VAL A 3 16.89 -13.57 5.05
CA VAL A 3 18.29 -13.90 5.29
C VAL A 3 18.39 -14.53 6.67
N GLU A 4 18.81 -15.80 6.75
CA GLU A 4 19.05 -16.47 8.03
C GLU A 4 20.51 -16.30 8.43
N ILE A 5 20.77 -15.85 9.66
CA ILE A 5 22.14 -15.80 10.20
C ILE A 5 22.49 -17.20 10.70
N VAL A 6 23.44 -17.83 10.00
CA VAL A 6 23.85 -19.22 10.29
C VAL A 6 25.22 -19.30 10.96
N GLY A 7 25.95 -18.18 11.05
CA GLY A 7 27.23 -18.13 11.74
C GLY A 7 27.71 -16.71 12.05
N LEU A 8 28.44 -16.58 13.15
CA LEU A 8 29.04 -15.31 13.62
C LEU A 8 30.50 -15.51 13.94
N GLY A 9 31.32 -14.51 13.62
CA GLY A 9 32.74 -14.52 13.94
C GLY A 9 33.26 -13.12 14.25
N VAL A 10 34.13 -13.06 15.26
CA VAL A 10 34.84 -11.85 15.65
C VAL A 10 36.31 -12.18 15.86
N ASP A 11 37.19 -11.29 15.41
CA ASP A 11 38.63 -11.41 15.68
C ASP A 11 39.28 -10.05 15.90
N VAL A 12 40.35 -10.07 16.69
CA VAL A 12 41.15 -8.88 17.04
C VAL A 12 42.62 -9.20 16.79
N CYS A 13 43.32 -8.29 16.12
CA CYS A 13 44.73 -8.42 15.79
C CYS A 13 45.51 -7.19 16.29
N GLU A 14 46.58 -7.42 17.06
CA GLU A 14 47.53 -6.38 17.45
C GLU A 14 48.40 -5.96 16.26
N ILE A 15 48.46 -4.66 15.99
CA ILE A 15 49.17 -4.11 14.83
C ILE A 15 50.68 -4.30 14.98
N ASP A 16 51.24 -4.00 16.16
CA ASP A 16 52.68 -4.20 16.42
C ASP A 16 53.08 -5.67 16.28
N ARG A 17 52.18 -6.59 16.65
CA ARG A 17 52.40 -8.02 16.49
C ARG A 17 52.43 -8.41 15.02
N MET A 18 51.52 -7.85 14.22
CA MET A 18 51.51 -8.03 12.76
C MET A 18 52.80 -7.46 12.14
N GLU A 19 53.22 -6.26 12.53
CA GLU A 19 54.44 -5.63 12.03
C GLU A 19 55.68 -6.48 12.32
N ARG A 20 55.84 -6.93 13.57
CA ARG A 20 56.94 -7.84 13.95
C ARG A 20 56.88 -9.16 13.17
N ALA A 21 55.69 -9.71 12.95
CA ALA A 21 55.53 -10.96 12.21
C ALA A 21 55.89 -10.80 10.72
N LEU A 22 55.47 -9.70 10.10
CA LEU A 22 55.81 -9.34 8.72
C LEU A 22 57.31 -9.09 8.52
N ALA A 23 57.99 -8.51 9.51
CA ALA A 23 59.43 -8.31 9.49
C ALA A 23 60.21 -9.61 9.71
N ARG A 24 59.76 -10.46 10.64
CA ARG A 24 60.44 -11.70 11.01
C ARG A 24 60.26 -12.82 9.98
N HIS A 25 59.13 -12.83 9.25
CA HIS A 25 58.80 -13.86 8.28
C HIS A 25 58.40 -13.24 6.94
N PRO A 26 59.37 -12.94 6.05
CA PRO A 26 59.09 -12.28 4.76
C PRO A 26 58.09 -13.03 3.88
N THR A 27 58.09 -14.38 3.94
CA THR A 27 57.17 -15.25 3.19
C THR A 27 55.74 -15.27 3.75
N MET A 28 55.50 -14.70 4.94
CA MET A 28 54.17 -14.62 5.54
C MET A 28 53.21 -13.83 4.66
N ARG A 29 53.68 -12.75 4.04
CA ARG A 29 52.88 -11.92 3.13
C ARG A 29 52.30 -12.76 2.01
N GLU A 30 53.14 -13.58 1.40
CA GLU A 30 52.79 -14.39 0.23
C GLU A 30 51.95 -15.60 0.58
N ARG A 31 52.09 -16.12 1.80
CA ARG A 31 51.33 -17.28 2.27
C ARG A 31 49.93 -16.90 2.75
N VAL A 32 49.77 -15.70 3.29
CA VAL A 32 48.56 -15.28 4.00
C VAL A 32 47.67 -14.37 3.15
N PHE A 33 48.26 -13.48 2.35
CA PHE A 33 47.53 -12.47 1.59
C PHE A 33 47.62 -12.74 0.10
N THR A 34 46.55 -12.43 -0.63
CA THR A 34 46.54 -12.54 -2.10
C THR A 34 47.44 -11.45 -2.74
N PRO A 35 47.86 -11.59 -4.00
CA PRO A 35 48.61 -10.54 -4.70
C PRO A 35 47.91 -9.16 -4.68
N GLU A 36 46.60 -9.13 -4.89
CA GLU A 36 45.79 -7.90 -4.88
C GLU A 36 45.76 -7.24 -3.50
N GLU A 37 45.58 -8.03 -2.44
CA GLU A 37 45.59 -7.51 -1.07
C GLU A 37 46.97 -6.99 -0.65
N ARG A 38 48.04 -7.65 -1.11
CA ARG A 38 49.41 -7.16 -0.89
C ARG A 38 49.63 -5.82 -1.57
N ALA A 39 49.31 -5.71 -2.86
CA ALA A 39 49.42 -4.47 -3.61
C ALA A 39 48.65 -3.32 -2.94
N TYR A 40 47.43 -3.59 -2.43
CA TYR A 40 46.67 -2.61 -1.68
C TYR A 40 47.36 -2.19 -0.38
N CYS A 41 47.82 -3.15 0.43
CA CYS A 41 48.38 -2.85 1.76
C CYS A 41 49.73 -2.14 1.66
N ASP A 42 50.58 -2.57 0.73
CA ASP A 42 51.89 -1.97 0.49
C ASP A 42 51.77 -0.54 -0.07
N GLY A 43 50.65 -0.20 -0.73
CA GLY A 43 50.34 1.15 -1.21
C GLY A 43 49.81 2.12 -0.13
N LYS A 44 49.77 1.73 1.16
CA LYS A 44 49.32 2.60 2.26
C LYS A 44 50.49 3.19 3.01
N ALA A 45 50.28 4.39 3.57
CA ALA A 45 51.27 5.08 4.39
C ALA A 45 51.76 4.24 5.59
N ARG A 46 50.88 3.38 6.12
CA ARG A 46 51.19 2.41 7.19
C ARG A 46 50.70 1.01 6.81
N PRO A 47 51.52 0.21 6.10
CA PRO A 47 51.09 -1.10 5.60
C PRO A 47 50.65 -2.08 6.70
N ALA A 48 51.32 -2.07 7.86
CA ALA A 48 51.05 -2.98 8.97
C ALA A 48 49.60 -2.89 9.48
N GLU A 49 49.03 -1.69 9.54
CA GLU A 49 47.63 -1.46 9.95
C GLU A 49 46.67 -2.16 8.98
N SER A 50 46.91 -2.01 7.67
CA SER A 50 46.09 -2.61 6.61
C SER A 50 46.20 -4.14 6.53
N TYR A 51 47.39 -4.69 6.83
CA TYR A 51 47.61 -6.12 6.95
C TYR A 51 46.94 -6.71 8.20
N ALA A 52 47.03 -6.03 9.34
CA ALA A 52 46.38 -6.47 10.58
C ALA A 52 44.85 -6.51 10.44
N ALA A 53 44.27 -5.47 9.84
CA ALA A 53 42.84 -5.39 9.53
C ALA A 53 42.34 -6.55 8.67
N ARG A 54 43.07 -6.89 7.60
CA ARG A 54 42.72 -8.02 6.73
C ARG A 54 42.96 -9.38 7.37
N PHE A 55 43.94 -9.48 8.27
CA PHE A 55 44.16 -10.71 9.02
C PHE A 55 43.02 -10.99 10.00
N ALA A 56 42.62 -9.99 10.78
CA ALA A 56 41.44 -10.07 11.65
C ALA A 56 40.18 -10.40 10.85
N ALA A 57 40.00 -9.77 9.69
CA ALA A 57 38.88 -10.05 8.78
C ALA A 57 38.81 -11.52 8.35
N ARG A 58 39.94 -12.14 7.96
CA ARG A 58 39.97 -13.56 7.60
C ARG A 58 39.63 -14.46 8.78
N GLU A 59 40.22 -14.22 9.93
CA GLU A 59 39.94 -15.01 11.14
C GLU A 59 38.48 -14.91 11.57
N ALA A 60 37.88 -13.71 11.52
CA ALA A 60 36.47 -13.52 11.78
C ALA A 60 35.60 -14.34 10.81
N VAL A 61 35.90 -14.33 9.51
CA VAL A 61 35.19 -15.15 8.52
C VAL A 61 35.35 -16.64 8.82
N ILE A 62 36.56 -17.11 9.13
CA ILE A 62 36.80 -18.52 9.45
C ILE A 62 35.99 -18.97 10.67
N LYS A 63 35.88 -18.12 11.70
CA LYS A 63 35.02 -18.38 12.86
C LYS A 63 33.55 -18.40 12.49
N ALA A 64 33.09 -17.49 11.63
CA ALA A 64 31.71 -17.46 11.13
C ALA A 64 31.36 -18.72 10.32
N LEU A 65 32.33 -19.36 9.65
CA LEU A 65 32.16 -20.66 8.97
C LEU A 65 32.18 -21.87 9.95
N GLY A 66 32.40 -21.64 11.25
CA GLY A 66 32.56 -22.70 12.25
C GLY A 66 33.89 -23.45 12.15
N GLY A 67 34.90 -22.86 11.50
CA GLY A 67 36.18 -23.50 11.17
C GLY A 67 36.08 -24.58 10.08
N TYR A 68 37.24 -24.98 9.52
CA TYR A 68 37.35 -26.07 8.54
C TYR A 68 38.74 -26.71 8.50
N ARG A 69 38.80 -27.98 8.08
CA ARG A 69 40.05 -28.75 7.92
C ARG A 69 40.75 -28.39 6.61
N GLY A 70 42.09 -28.49 6.58
CA GLY A 70 42.88 -28.15 5.39
C GLY A 70 42.96 -26.65 5.10
N LYS A 71 42.91 -25.81 6.15
CA LYS A 71 42.93 -24.34 6.08
C LYS A 71 44.14 -23.83 5.28
N ARG A 72 43.86 -23.14 4.17
CA ARG A 72 44.80 -22.24 3.49
C ARG A 72 44.36 -20.81 3.73
N TRP A 73 45.28 -19.94 4.11
CA TRP A 73 44.94 -18.56 4.47
C TRP A 73 44.31 -17.77 3.32
N GLN A 74 44.71 -18.06 2.08
CA GLN A 74 44.18 -17.42 0.88
C GLN A 74 42.80 -17.95 0.46
N ASP A 75 42.28 -19.02 1.08
CA ASP A 75 40.92 -19.51 0.81
C ASP A 75 39.85 -18.49 1.24
N VAL A 76 40.21 -17.52 2.07
CA VAL A 76 39.38 -16.38 2.43
C VAL A 76 40.15 -15.13 2.04
N SER A 77 39.58 -14.27 1.20
CA SER A 77 40.16 -12.97 0.87
C SER A 77 39.14 -11.86 0.95
N VAL A 78 39.62 -10.63 1.15
CA VAL A 78 38.79 -9.45 1.30
C VAL A 78 39.07 -8.50 0.15
N SER A 79 38.09 -8.38 -0.74
CA SER A 79 38.09 -7.43 -1.85
C SER A 79 37.34 -6.15 -1.47
N ARG A 80 37.46 -5.11 -2.30
CA ARG A 80 36.62 -3.91 -2.21
C ARG A 80 35.71 -3.83 -3.42
N HIS A 81 34.43 -3.64 -3.19
CA HIS A 81 33.48 -3.28 -4.22
C HIS A 81 33.82 -1.89 -4.80
N PRO A 82 33.47 -1.57 -6.06
CA PRO A 82 33.63 -0.22 -6.63
C PRO A 82 33.02 0.91 -5.78
N SER A 83 31.97 0.61 -5.00
CA SER A 83 31.36 1.55 -4.04
C SER A 83 32.18 1.79 -2.76
N GLY A 84 33.29 1.09 -2.58
CA GLY A 84 34.18 1.19 -1.40
C GLY A 84 33.88 0.19 -0.28
N ALA A 85 32.75 -0.52 -0.32
CA ALA A 85 32.38 -1.51 0.68
C ALA A 85 33.27 -2.77 0.62
N PRO A 86 33.68 -3.35 1.77
CA PRO A 86 34.43 -4.60 1.79
C PRO A 86 33.55 -5.78 1.39
N SER A 87 34.12 -6.74 0.65
CA SER A 87 33.44 -7.97 0.25
C SER A 87 34.35 -9.19 0.48
N VAL A 88 33.76 -10.30 0.90
CA VAL A 88 34.48 -11.55 1.15
C VAL A 88 34.43 -12.44 -0.08
N VAL A 89 35.58 -12.94 -0.50
CA VAL A 89 35.70 -13.97 -1.54
C VAL A 89 36.18 -15.26 -0.89
N LEU A 90 35.39 -16.32 -1.06
CA LEU A 90 35.69 -17.66 -0.56
C LEU A 90 36.10 -18.56 -1.72
N THR A 91 37.23 -19.25 -1.56
CA THR A 91 37.73 -20.26 -2.49
C THR A 91 38.16 -21.52 -1.74
N GLY A 92 38.53 -22.57 -2.48
CA GLY A 92 39.10 -23.78 -1.89
C GLY A 92 38.24 -24.40 -0.79
N ASN A 93 38.87 -24.78 0.33
CA ASN A 93 38.19 -25.47 1.42
C ASN A 93 37.24 -24.55 2.21
N ALA A 94 37.48 -23.23 2.21
CA ALA A 94 36.55 -22.27 2.81
C ALA A 94 35.22 -22.22 2.05
N LYS A 95 35.27 -22.23 0.71
CA LYS A 95 34.07 -22.29 -0.13
C LYS A 95 33.32 -23.61 0.06
N VAL A 96 34.03 -24.75 0.05
CA VAL A 96 33.41 -26.06 0.29
C VAL A 96 32.70 -26.10 1.66
N ARG A 97 33.30 -25.50 2.69
CA ARG A 97 32.68 -25.38 4.01
C ARG A 97 31.44 -24.49 4.01
N ALA A 98 31.51 -23.33 3.33
CA ALA A 98 30.38 -22.42 3.22
C ALA A 98 29.19 -23.09 2.51
N ASP A 99 29.46 -23.75 1.38
CA ASP A 99 28.45 -24.49 0.61
C ASP A 99 27.82 -25.61 1.46
N ALA A 100 28.62 -26.37 2.21
CA ALA A 100 28.13 -27.44 3.09
C ALA A 100 27.26 -26.94 4.26
N ASN A 101 27.43 -25.68 4.68
CA ASN A 101 26.64 -25.05 5.72
C ASN A 101 25.48 -24.21 5.15
N GLY A 102 25.23 -24.24 3.84
CA GLY A 102 24.17 -23.46 3.18
C GLY A 102 24.41 -21.95 3.19
N ILE A 103 25.65 -21.51 3.39
CA ILE A 103 26.01 -20.09 3.47
C ILE A 103 26.07 -19.50 2.06
N SER A 104 25.16 -18.59 1.73
CA SER A 104 25.13 -17.88 0.45
C SER A 104 26.06 -16.67 0.43
N GLN A 105 26.24 -16.00 1.57
CA GLN A 105 27.08 -14.80 1.67
C GLN A 105 27.71 -14.67 3.06
N VAL A 106 28.87 -14.03 3.13
CA VAL A 106 29.47 -13.57 4.40
C VAL A 106 29.58 -12.05 4.38
N LEU A 107 28.80 -11.38 5.21
CA LEU A 107 28.89 -9.94 5.44
C LEU A 107 30.07 -9.66 6.35
N ILE A 108 30.85 -8.62 6.05
CA ILE A 108 32.03 -8.28 6.83
C ILE A 108 32.15 -6.79 7.07
N SER A 109 32.58 -6.43 8.28
CA SER A 109 33.01 -5.08 8.62
C SER A 109 34.29 -5.17 9.45
N PHE A 110 35.24 -4.30 9.17
CA PHE A 110 36.49 -4.25 9.91
C PHE A 110 37.03 -2.83 9.95
N THR A 111 37.73 -2.53 11.04
CA THR A 111 38.34 -1.23 11.28
C THR A 111 39.65 -1.42 12.06
N HIS A 112 40.46 -0.38 12.11
CA HIS A 112 41.65 -0.35 12.94
C HIS A 112 41.81 1.00 13.63
N GLU A 113 42.43 0.97 14.80
CA GLU A 113 42.90 2.13 15.56
C GLU A 113 44.43 2.00 15.70
N ARG A 114 45.09 2.83 16.53
CA ARG A 114 46.54 2.89 16.62
C ARG A 114 47.21 1.55 16.95
N SER A 115 46.61 0.74 17.84
CA SER A 115 47.22 -0.49 18.33
C SER A 115 46.50 -1.78 17.90
N LEU A 116 45.23 -1.68 17.50
CA LEU A 116 44.37 -2.85 17.27
C LEU A 116 43.61 -2.75 15.96
N ALA A 117 43.46 -3.90 15.32
CA ALA A 117 42.52 -4.14 14.23
C ALA A 117 41.42 -5.09 14.71
N VAL A 118 40.16 -4.81 14.36
CA VAL A 118 39.01 -5.65 14.71
C VAL A 118 38.17 -5.94 13.47
N ALA A 119 37.61 -7.14 13.39
CA ALA A 119 36.67 -7.53 12.35
C ALA A 119 35.50 -8.34 12.88
N PHE A 120 34.34 -8.11 12.26
CA PHE A 120 33.11 -8.85 12.46
C PHE A 120 32.68 -9.47 11.14
N ALA A 121 32.33 -10.76 11.18
CA ALA A 121 31.80 -11.49 10.04
C ALA A 121 30.47 -12.16 10.41
N VAL A 122 29.50 -12.05 9.51
CA VAL A 122 28.17 -12.66 9.64
C VAL A 122 27.94 -13.55 8.41
N ALA A 123 27.88 -14.86 8.63
CA ALA A 123 27.55 -15.81 7.59
C ALA A 123 26.03 -15.95 7.49
N VAL A 124 25.52 -15.79 6.28
CA VAL A 124 24.08 -15.82 6.02
C VAL A 124 23.71 -16.87 4.98
N ALA A 125 22.56 -17.48 5.17
CA ALA A 125 21.95 -18.42 4.24
C ALA A 125 20.73 -17.79 3.56
N GLU A 126 20.61 -18.00 2.25
CA GLU A 126 19.36 -17.76 1.51
C GLU A 126 18.41 -18.93 1.76
N THR A 127 17.30 -18.66 2.43
CA THR A 127 16.24 -19.65 2.56
C THR A 127 15.51 -19.75 1.22
N GLN A 128 15.69 -20.86 0.49
CA GLN A 128 14.89 -21.13 -0.70
C GLN A 128 13.40 -21.24 -0.28
N ALA A 129 12.59 -20.35 -0.82
CA ALA A 129 11.21 -20.09 -0.42
C ALA A 129 10.19 -21.18 -0.83
N ARG A 130 10.58 -22.46 -0.88
CA ARG A 130 9.70 -23.59 -1.27
C ARG A 130 9.36 -24.58 -0.14
N GLY A 131 9.75 -24.31 1.10
CA GLY A 131 9.67 -25.28 2.21
C GLY A 131 9.12 -24.78 3.53
N ILE A 132 8.41 -23.64 3.56
CA ILE A 132 7.78 -23.18 4.81
C ILE A 132 6.44 -23.89 4.93
N ASP A 133 6.37 -24.84 5.86
CA ASP A 133 5.14 -25.57 6.14
C ASP A 133 4.10 -24.64 6.82
N ALA A 134 2.82 -24.98 6.67
CA ALA A 134 1.71 -24.17 7.20
C ALA A 134 1.76 -24.03 8.73
N ALA A 135 2.33 -24.99 9.46
CA ALA A 135 2.46 -24.89 10.91
C ALA A 135 3.55 -23.87 11.30
N SER A 136 4.62 -23.75 10.51
CA SER A 136 5.64 -22.71 10.67
C SER A 136 5.08 -21.31 10.41
N LEU A 137 4.24 -21.13 9.38
CA LEU A 137 3.55 -19.86 9.13
C LEU A 137 2.60 -19.51 10.29
N MET A 138 1.80 -20.47 10.76
CA MET A 138 0.88 -20.31 11.90
C MET A 138 1.61 -19.98 13.21
N GLU A 139 2.75 -20.62 13.47
CA GLU A 139 3.58 -20.32 14.66
C GLU A 139 4.11 -18.88 14.63
N ARG A 140 4.49 -18.38 13.44
CA ARG A 140 4.94 -16.98 13.25
C ARG A 140 3.77 -15.99 13.36
N ALA A 141 2.65 -16.30 12.72
CA ALA A 141 1.43 -15.49 12.76
C ALA A 141 0.92 -15.29 14.20
N GLY A 142 0.65 -16.39 14.91
CA GLY A 142 0.17 -16.31 16.29
C GLY A 142 1.17 -15.64 17.26
N ARG A 143 2.48 -15.72 17.00
CA ARG A 143 3.48 -14.97 17.78
C ARG A 143 3.34 -13.45 17.58
N GLN A 144 3.05 -12.98 16.37
CA GLN A 144 2.83 -11.54 16.13
C GLN A 144 1.51 -11.07 16.76
N VAL A 145 0.46 -11.88 16.67
CA VAL A 145 -0.81 -11.61 17.38
C VAL A 145 -0.57 -11.47 18.89
N ALA A 146 0.19 -12.39 19.49
CA ALA A 146 0.54 -12.30 20.91
C ALA A 146 1.31 -11.01 21.25
N ARG A 147 2.17 -10.52 20.35
CA ARG A 147 2.91 -9.26 20.55
C ARG A 147 1.96 -8.06 20.56
N ALA A 148 1.09 -7.97 19.56
CA ALA A 148 0.07 -6.93 19.50
C ALA A 148 -0.83 -6.95 20.73
N ALA A 149 -1.34 -8.12 21.11
CA ALA A 149 -2.16 -8.28 22.31
C ALA A 149 -1.42 -7.89 23.60
N THR A 150 -0.12 -8.19 23.71
CA THR A 150 0.71 -7.75 24.85
C THR A 150 0.90 -6.23 24.88
N ALA A 151 1.11 -5.61 23.72
CA ALA A 151 1.26 -4.15 23.61
C ALA A 151 -0.04 -3.44 24.00
N VAL A 152 -1.16 -3.91 23.45
CA VAL A 152 -2.51 -3.40 23.73
C VAL A 152 -2.90 -3.59 25.20
N ALA A 153 -2.52 -4.72 25.82
CA ALA A 153 -2.71 -4.94 27.25
C ALA A 153 -1.83 -4.03 28.14
N GLY A 154 -0.93 -3.23 27.57
CA GLY A 154 -0.01 -2.37 28.33
C GLY A 154 1.08 -3.17 29.06
N GLY A 155 1.59 -4.24 28.44
CA GLY A 155 2.70 -5.06 28.93
C GLY A 155 2.32 -6.49 29.31
N PHE A 156 3.26 -7.22 29.92
CA PHE A 156 3.11 -8.65 30.25
C PHE A 156 2.82 -8.93 31.73
N SER A 157 3.32 -8.11 32.65
CA SER A 157 3.27 -8.41 34.08
C SER A 157 1.86 -8.25 34.66
N GLY A 158 1.33 -9.32 35.25
CA GLY A 158 0.03 -9.31 35.93
C GLY A 158 -1.20 -9.29 35.02
N ARG A 159 -1.00 -9.13 33.71
CA ARG A 159 -2.08 -9.00 32.72
C ARG A 159 -2.81 -10.31 32.45
N ARG A 160 -4.01 -10.19 31.93
CA ARG A 160 -4.92 -11.29 31.59
C ARG A 160 -5.43 -11.12 30.16
N ALA A 161 -5.51 -12.23 29.44
CA ALA A 161 -6.01 -12.26 28.08
C ALA A 161 -7.06 -13.34 27.90
N VAL A 162 -8.10 -13.03 27.12
CA VAL A 162 -9.05 -14.01 26.59
C VAL A 162 -8.84 -14.16 25.10
N VAL A 163 -8.69 -15.39 24.62
CA VAL A 163 -8.63 -15.69 23.19
C VAL A 163 -9.88 -16.45 22.80
N VAL A 164 -10.71 -15.89 21.92
CA VAL A 164 -11.92 -16.54 21.41
C VAL A 164 -11.58 -17.23 20.09
N CYS A 165 -11.50 -18.56 20.12
CA CYS A 165 -11.01 -19.36 18.98
C CYS A 165 -12.13 -20.06 18.23
N GLY A 166 -12.12 -19.91 16.91
CA GLY A 166 -12.85 -20.77 15.98
C GLY A 166 -12.11 -22.07 15.70
N LYS A 167 -12.65 -22.87 14.76
CA LYS A 167 -12.11 -24.21 14.42
C LYS A 167 -11.08 -24.21 13.27
N GLY A 168 -11.03 -23.14 12.49
CA GLY A 168 -10.19 -23.03 11.29
C GLY A 168 -8.78 -22.52 11.59
N ASN A 169 -8.04 -22.17 10.53
CA ASN A 169 -6.67 -21.66 10.64
C ASN A 169 -6.57 -20.42 11.53
N ASN A 170 -7.54 -19.50 11.44
CA ASN A 170 -7.56 -18.31 12.30
C ASN A 170 -7.62 -18.68 13.80
N GLY A 171 -8.42 -19.69 14.13
CA GLY A 171 -8.45 -20.26 15.47
C GLY A 171 -7.11 -20.88 15.88
N GLY A 172 -6.42 -21.55 14.95
CA GLY A 172 -5.07 -22.05 15.12
C GLY A 172 -4.04 -20.96 15.46
N ASP A 173 -4.08 -19.83 14.74
CA ASP A 173 -3.25 -18.66 15.03
C ASP A 173 -3.55 -18.10 16.44
N GLY A 174 -4.83 -18.07 16.84
CA GLY A 174 -5.26 -17.73 18.20
C GLY A 174 -4.71 -18.70 19.26
N LEU A 175 -4.72 -20.02 18.99
CA LEU A 175 -4.16 -21.02 19.90
C LEU A 175 -2.64 -20.86 20.07
N VAL A 176 -1.92 -20.54 18.99
CA VAL A 176 -0.49 -20.18 19.04
C VAL A 176 -0.30 -18.91 19.88
N ALA A 177 -1.11 -17.87 19.63
CA ALA A 177 -1.05 -16.63 20.39
C ALA A 177 -1.24 -16.88 21.89
N ALA A 178 -2.22 -17.72 22.26
CA ALA A 178 -2.47 -18.08 23.64
C ALA A 178 -1.26 -18.75 24.32
N ARG A 179 -0.56 -19.65 23.63
CA ARG A 179 0.69 -20.29 24.12
C ARG A 179 1.77 -19.25 24.39
N HIS A 180 1.99 -18.32 23.48
CA HIS A 180 3.02 -17.27 23.63
C HIS A 180 2.67 -16.29 24.74
N LEU A 181 1.43 -15.81 24.80
CA LEU A 181 0.94 -14.94 25.88
C LEU A 181 1.18 -15.58 27.25
N ARG A 182 0.82 -16.87 27.39
CA ARG A 182 1.07 -17.62 28.63
C ARG A 182 2.55 -17.74 28.95
N ARG A 183 3.38 -18.04 27.95
CA ARG A 183 4.84 -18.14 28.09
C ARG A 183 5.48 -16.81 28.50
N TRP A 184 4.92 -15.67 28.08
CA TRP A 184 5.40 -14.34 28.45
C TRP A 184 4.85 -13.83 29.80
N GLY A 185 4.06 -14.64 30.50
CA GLY A 185 3.58 -14.33 31.86
C GLY A 185 2.17 -13.74 31.91
N ILE A 186 1.50 -13.58 30.78
CA ILE A 186 0.10 -13.15 30.73
C ILE A 186 -0.78 -14.36 31.12
N ARG A 187 -1.74 -14.15 32.00
CA ARG A 187 -2.71 -15.19 32.36
C ARG A 187 -3.74 -15.32 31.25
N THR A 188 -3.70 -16.43 30.53
CA THR A 188 -4.52 -16.61 29.33
C THR A 188 -5.61 -17.65 29.52
N THR A 189 -6.83 -17.32 29.11
CA THR A 189 -7.93 -18.26 28.92
C THR A 189 -8.30 -18.32 27.44
N VAL A 190 -8.45 -19.52 26.89
CA VAL A 190 -9.02 -19.76 25.56
C VAL A 190 -10.49 -20.14 25.70
N VAL A 191 -11.37 -19.42 25.02
CA VAL A 191 -12.78 -19.74 24.86
C VAL A 191 -12.97 -20.36 23.47
N ARG A 192 -13.26 -21.67 23.42
CA ARG A 192 -13.45 -22.39 22.14
C ARG A 192 -14.90 -22.35 21.71
N MET A 193 -15.14 -21.93 20.47
CA MET A 193 -16.48 -21.85 19.88
C MET A 193 -17.03 -23.20 19.42
N GLN A 194 -16.16 -24.21 19.31
CA GLN A 194 -16.47 -25.54 18.80
C GLN A 194 -15.79 -26.63 19.65
N PRO A 195 -16.24 -27.89 19.56
CA PRO A 195 -15.59 -29.01 20.24
C PRO A 195 -14.20 -29.34 19.66
N PRO A 196 -13.27 -29.92 20.43
CA PRO A 196 -11.89 -30.21 19.99
C PRO A 196 -11.79 -31.03 18.69
N GLU A 197 -12.75 -31.91 18.44
CA GLU A 197 -12.80 -32.78 17.27
C GLU A 197 -13.11 -32.02 15.97
N ALA A 198 -13.59 -30.77 16.08
CA ALA A 198 -13.91 -29.93 14.93
C ALA A 198 -12.71 -29.16 14.36
N PHE A 199 -11.55 -29.16 15.05
CA PHE A 199 -10.35 -28.46 14.59
C PHE A 199 -9.69 -29.21 13.43
N GLY A 200 -9.45 -28.51 12.33
CA GLY A 200 -8.64 -29.03 11.21
C GLY A 200 -7.14 -28.80 11.45
N GLU A 201 -6.28 -29.48 10.70
CA GLU A 201 -4.85 -29.16 10.69
C GLU A 201 -4.59 -27.83 9.96
N PRO A 202 -3.68 -26.95 10.46
CA PRO A 202 -2.74 -27.16 11.57
C PRO A 202 -3.27 -26.73 12.96
N ALA A 203 -4.53 -26.31 13.07
CA ALA A 203 -5.11 -25.84 14.33
C ALA A 203 -5.24 -26.97 15.37
N ALA A 204 -5.57 -28.18 14.94
CA ALA A 204 -5.65 -29.37 15.79
C ALA A 204 -4.31 -29.67 16.50
N THR A 205 -3.19 -29.65 15.75
CA THR A 205 -1.85 -29.79 16.33
C THR A 205 -1.57 -28.71 17.39
N ASN A 206 -1.93 -27.46 17.12
CA ASN A 206 -1.73 -26.38 18.09
C ASN A 206 -2.64 -26.49 19.33
N PHE A 207 -3.83 -27.06 19.18
CA PHE A 207 -4.70 -27.38 20.32
C PHE A 207 -4.07 -28.45 21.23
N LEU A 208 -3.51 -29.52 20.67
CA LEU A 208 -2.79 -30.54 21.44
C LEU A 208 -1.59 -29.94 22.19
N ARG A 209 -0.83 -29.08 21.51
CA ARG A 209 0.30 -28.36 22.11
C ARG A 209 -0.14 -27.38 23.21
N LEU A 210 -1.34 -26.81 23.12
CA LEU A 210 -1.91 -25.96 24.16
C LEU A 210 -2.15 -26.75 25.46
N GLY A 211 -2.59 -28.00 25.36
CA GLY A 211 -2.81 -28.90 26.50
C GLY A 211 -1.54 -29.25 27.28
N GLN A 212 -0.36 -28.98 26.71
CA GLN A 212 0.95 -29.13 27.38
C GLN A 212 1.35 -27.85 28.14
N THR A 213 0.46 -26.87 28.26
CA THR A 213 0.66 -25.60 28.94
C THR A 213 -0.39 -25.37 30.01
N ASP A 214 -0.18 -24.38 30.87
CA ASP A 214 -1.15 -23.97 31.90
C ASP A 214 -2.28 -23.07 31.36
N VAL A 215 -2.47 -22.97 30.03
CA VAL A 215 -3.57 -22.19 29.47
C VAL A 215 -4.90 -22.86 29.81
N ARG A 216 -5.83 -22.08 30.36
CA ARG A 216 -7.18 -22.58 30.65
C ARG A 216 -7.98 -22.62 29.36
N VAL A 217 -8.65 -23.74 29.08
CA VAL A 217 -9.54 -23.86 27.93
C VAL A 217 -10.97 -24.06 28.42
N ARG A 218 -11.91 -23.26 27.91
CA ARG A 218 -13.34 -23.31 28.25
C ARG A 218 -14.20 -23.38 26.99
N PRO A 219 -15.27 -24.19 26.96
CA PRO A 219 -16.25 -24.09 25.89
C PRO A 219 -16.96 -22.73 25.94
N PHE A 220 -17.37 -22.23 24.78
CA PHE A 220 -18.18 -21.03 24.71
C PHE A 220 -19.53 -21.23 25.39
N SER A 221 -19.88 -20.25 26.22
CA SER A 221 -21.25 -19.86 26.53
C SER A 221 -21.22 -18.35 26.80
N PRO A 222 -22.33 -17.61 26.62
CA PRO A 222 -22.38 -16.18 26.92
C PRO A 222 -21.85 -15.86 28.33
N ASP A 223 -22.26 -16.61 29.35
CA ASP A 223 -21.81 -16.44 30.73
C ASP A 223 -20.33 -16.75 30.94
N THR A 224 -19.77 -17.69 30.17
CA THR A 224 -18.35 -18.02 30.25
C THR A 224 -17.51 -16.91 29.64
N LEU A 225 -17.89 -16.43 28.46
CA LEU A 225 -17.19 -15.33 27.81
C LEU A 225 -17.25 -14.06 28.68
N ALA A 226 -18.44 -13.66 29.14
CA ALA A 226 -18.61 -12.47 29.97
C ALA A 226 -17.77 -12.51 31.25
N ARG A 227 -17.71 -13.66 31.95
CA ARG A 227 -16.91 -13.81 33.17
C ARG A 227 -15.41 -13.72 32.93
N GLU A 228 -14.92 -14.26 31.81
CA GLU A 228 -13.49 -14.21 31.48
C GLU A 228 -13.10 -12.82 30.96
N LEU A 229 -13.95 -12.17 30.15
CA LEU A 229 -13.75 -10.80 29.68
C LEU A 229 -13.71 -9.79 30.84
N ALA A 230 -14.65 -9.87 31.80
CA ALA A 230 -14.70 -8.99 32.97
C ALA A 230 -13.44 -9.01 33.85
N ARG A 231 -12.54 -9.99 33.64
CA ARG A 231 -11.29 -10.16 34.37
C ARG A 231 -10.06 -9.92 33.49
N SER A 232 -10.23 -9.63 32.20
CA SER A 232 -9.15 -9.54 31.23
C SER A 232 -8.73 -8.10 31.00
N ASP A 233 -7.52 -7.93 30.48
CA ASP A 233 -6.97 -6.65 30.03
C ASP A 233 -7.02 -6.53 28.49
N VAL A 234 -7.12 -7.65 27.78
CA VAL A 234 -7.21 -7.71 26.32
C VAL A 234 -7.98 -8.95 25.87
N ALA A 235 -8.75 -8.83 24.79
CA ALA A 235 -9.34 -9.96 24.09
C ALA A 235 -8.68 -10.16 22.71
N VAL A 236 -8.59 -11.41 22.26
CA VAL A 236 -8.13 -11.78 20.93
C VAL A 236 -9.27 -12.47 20.19
N ASP A 237 -9.71 -11.86 19.09
CA ASP A 237 -10.68 -12.43 18.17
C ASP A 237 -9.96 -13.31 17.12
N ALA A 238 -10.13 -14.62 17.27
CA ALA A 238 -9.59 -15.64 16.39
C ALA A 238 -10.71 -16.58 15.89
N MET A 239 -11.94 -16.06 15.73
CA MET A 239 -13.10 -16.88 15.36
C MET A 239 -13.15 -17.19 13.86
N PHE A 240 -13.09 -16.15 13.02
CA PHE A 240 -13.22 -16.24 11.58
C PHE A 240 -12.09 -15.48 10.89
N GLY A 241 -11.56 -16.03 9.80
CA GLY A 241 -10.56 -15.34 8.95
C GLY A 241 -11.13 -15.00 7.58
N THR A 242 -10.24 -14.81 6.61
CA THR A 242 -10.55 -14.50 5.19
C THR A 242 -11.59 -15.39 4.50
N GLY A 243 -11.77 -16.64 4.94
CA GLY A 243 -12.74 -17.58 4.35
C GLY A 243 -14.20 -17.34 4.75
N PHE A 244 -14.48 -16.42 5.68
CA PHE A 244 -15.85 -16.18 6.15
C PHE A 244 -16.72 -15.54 5.07
N ARG A 245 -17.91 -16.11 4.85
CA ARG A 245 -18.94 -15.61 3.94
C ARG A 245 -20.28 -15.68 4.67
N GLY A 246 -21.08 -14.62 4.59
CA GLY A 246 -22.43 -14.56 5.17
C GLY A 246 -22.53 -13.68 6.42
N SER A 247 -23.51 -13.98 7.26
CA SER A 247 -23.76 -13.32 8.55
C SER A 247 -23.42 -14.28 9.69
N PRO A 248 -22.76 -13.84 10.77
CA PRO A 248 -22.65 -14.65 11.97
C PRO A 248 -24.03 -14.93 12.54
N GLU A 249 -24.26 -16.15 13.03
CA GLU A 249 -25.55 -16.58 13.60
C GLU A 249 -25.32 -17.33 14.92
N GLY A 250 -26.32 -17.29 15.80
CA GLY A 250 -26.35 -18.11 17.02
C GLY A 250 -25.20 -17.80 17.98
N ASP A 251 -24.41 -18.81 18.36
CA ASP A 251 -23.29 -18.63 19.29
C ASP A 251 -22.21 -17.67 18.78
N TRP A 252 -21.99 -17.61 17.46
CA TRP A 252 -21.01 -16.70 16.87
C TRP A 252 -21.44 -15.25 17.00
N GLU A 253 -22.70 -14.95 16.68
CA GLU A 253 -23.30 -13.63 16.87
C GLU A 253 -23.21 -13.20 18.34
N ARG A 254 -23.55 -14.10 19.27
CA ARG A 254 -23.46 -13.84 20.72
C ARG A 254 -22.02 -13.60 21.20
N ALA A 255 -21.05 -14.31 20.65
CA ALA A 255 -19.64 -14.10 20.99
C ALA A 255 -19.13 -12.74 20.50
N ILE A 256 -19.50 -12.36 19.28
CA ILE A 256 -19.16 -11.05 18.69
C ILE A 256 -19.79 -9.93 19.51
N ALA A 257 -21.08 -10.04 19.84
CA ALA A 257 -21.76 -9.08 20.70
C ALA A 257 -21.07 -8.96 22.07
N GLY A 258 -20.74 -10.10 22.70
CA GLY A 258 -20.03 -10.11 23.99
C GLY A 258 -18.65 -9.46 23.95
N LEU A 259 -17.91 -9.55 22.84
CA LEU A 259 -16.64 -8.84 22.65
C LEU A 259 -16.87 -7.32 22.51
N ASN A 260 -17.83 -6.91 21.70
CA ASN A 260 -18.14 -5.49 21.46
C ASN A 260 -18.70 -4.80 22.71
N ASP A 261 -19.54 -5.48 23.50
CA ASP A 261 -20.19 -4.92 24.69
C ASP A 261 -19.25 -4.81 25.90
N TRP A 262 -18.12 -5.53 25.89
CA TRP A 262 -17.20 -5.57 27.03
C TRP A 262 -16.45 -4.24 27.26
N GLY A 263 -16.21 -3.46 26.19
CA GLY A 263 -15.56 -2.15 26.26
C GLY A 263 -14.06 -2.17 26.59
N GLY A 264 -13.46 -3.35 26.74
CA GLY A 264 -12.01 -3.53 26.80
C GLY A 264 -11.40 -3.71 25.40
N PRO A 265 -10.05 -3.70 25.28
CA PRO A 265 -9.44 -3.67 23.98
C PRO A 265 -9.40 -5.04 23.29
N VAL A 266 -9.64 -5.06 21.98
CA VAL A 266 -9.76 -6.26 21.16
C VAL A 266 -8.73 -6.27 20.04
N VAL A 267 -8.00 -7.39 19.92
CA VAL A 267 -7.07 -7.66 18.82
C VAL A 267 -7.68 -8.71 17.89
N ALA A 268 -7.95 -8.36 16.64
CA ALA A 268 -8.42 -9.31 15.64
C ALA A 268 -7.25 -10.00 14.93
N VAL A 269 -7.40 -11.31 14.70
CA VAL A 269 -6.46 -12.11 13.93
C VAL A 269 -6.90 -12.14 12.47
N ASP A 270 -6.01 -11.72 11.57
CA ASP A 270 -6.16 -11.59 10.12
C ASP A 270 -7.20 -10.56 9.66
N ILE A 271 -8.45 -10.72 10.08
CA ILE A 271 -9.63 -9.90 9.79
C ILE A 271 -10.60 -9.99 10.99
N PRO A 272 -11.26 -8.89 11.40
CA PRO A 272 -12.30 -8.94 12.42
C PRO A 272 -13.45 -9.88 12.02
N SER A 273 -13.79 -10.80 12.92
CA SER A 273 -14.80 -11.81 12.68
C SER A 273 -16.16 -11.18 12.37
N GLY A 274 -16.77 -11.59 11.26
CA GLY A 274 -18.01 -11.01 10.72
C GLY A 274 -17.79 -10.06 9.53
N VAL A 275 -16.55 -9.62 9.28
CA VAL A 275 -16.20 -8.86 8.06
C VAL A 275 -15.95 -9.81 6.89
N ASN A 276 -16.55 -9.51 5.73
CA ASN A 276 -16.20 -10.20 4.49
C ASN A 276 -14.83 -9.73 3.98
N GLY A 277 -13.85 -10.63 3.89
CA GLY A 277 -12.48 -10.28 3.50
C GLY A 277 -12.27 -9.84 2.05
N GLU A 278 -13.22 -10.09 1.15
CA GLU A 278 -13.14 -9.72 -0.27
C GLU A 278 -13.80 -8.38 -0.57
N THR A 279 -14.87 -8.02 0.15
CA THR A 279 -15.68 -6.83 -0.17
C THR A 279 -15.73 -5.78 0.94
N GLY A 280 -15.42 -6.17 2.19
CA GLY A 280 -15.58 -5.32 3.37
C GLY A 280 -17.02 -5.23 3.86
N ALA A 281 -17.96 -5.94 3.23
CA ALA A 281 -19.34 -6.00 3.68
C ALA A 281 -19.45 -6.65 5.06
N VAL A 282 -20.31 -6.08 5.90
CA VAL A 282 -20.73 -6.64 7.18
C VAL A 282 -22.21 -6.96 7.08
N LYS A 283 -22.57 -8.23 7.23
CA LYS A 283 -23.96 -8.71 7.29
C LYS A 283 -24.21 -9.16 8.73
N GLY A 284 -25.16 -8.52 9.42
CA GLY A 284 -25.38 -8.75 10.85
C GLY A 284 -24.35 -8.01 11.70
N VAL A 285 -23.60 -8.74 12.53
CA VAL A 285 -22.61 -8.18 13.46
C VAL A 285 -21.18 -8.52 13.03
N ALA A 286 -20.23 -7.64 13.36
CA ALA A 286 -18.80 -7.91 13.26
C ALA A 286 -18.08 -7.42 14.51
N VAL A 287 -16.95 -8.06 14.83
CA VAL A 287 -16.06 -7.60 15.92
C VAL A 287 -15.54 -6.22 15.58
N THR A 288 -15.55 -5.31 16.56
CA THR A 288 -14.88 -4.02 16.45
C THR A 288 -13.55 -4.13 17.18
N ALA A 289 -12.46 -4.25 16.42
CA ALA A 289 -11.11 -4.39 16.96
C ALA A 289 -10.43 -3.03 17.10
N ASP A 290 -9.60 -2.90 18.12
CA ASP A 290 -8.66 -1.77 18.26
C ASP A 290 -7.43 -1.96 17.37
N VAL A 291 -7.00 -3.22 17.20
CA VAL A 291 -5.90 -3.61 16.32
C VAL A 291 -6.26 -4.87 15.55
N THR A 292 -6.01 -4.90 14.25
CA THR A 292 -6.07 -6.11 13.42
C THR A 292 -4.67 -6.46 12.95
N VAL A 293 -4.19 -7.65 13.33
CA VAL A 293 -2.90 -8.17 12.85
C VAL A 293 -3.15 -9.04 11.64
N THR A 294 -2.72 -8.59 10.47
CA THR A 294 -2.97 -9.27 9.19
C THR A 294 -1.68 -9.74 8.53
N PHE A 295 -1.72 -10.87 7.85
CA PHE A 295 -0.49 -11.56 7.42
C PHE A 295 -0.19 -11.36 5.92
N GLY A 296 1.04 -10.98 5.60
CA GLY A 296 1.56 -10.87 4.23
C GLY A 296 1.10 -9.61 3.48
N ALA A 297 -0.19 -9.36 3.42
CA ALA A 297 -0.78 -8.17 2.81
C ALA A 297 -2.07 -7.76 3.52
N ALA A 298 -2.42 -6.47 3.42
CA ALA A 298 -3.74 -5.98 3.83
C ALA A 298 -4.83 -6.61 2.95
N LYS A 299 -5.94 -7.00 3.57
CA LYS A 299 -7.08 -7.59 2.84
C LYS A 299 -8.07 -6.51 2.45
N ILE A 300 -8.71 -6.68 1.30
CA ILE A 300 -9.69 -5.73 0.76
C ILE A 300 -10.77 -5.42 1.80
N GLY A 301 -11.23 -6.44 2.53
CA GLY A 301 -12.29 -6.30 3.52
C GLY A 301 -11.98 -5.42 4.72
N ILE A 302 -10.71 -5.24 5.08
CA ILE A 302 -10.29 -4.34 6.18
C ILE A 302 -9.79 -2.98 5.68
N VAL A 303 -9.77 -2.79 4.36
CA VAL A 303 -9.43 -1.52 3.70
C VAL A 303 -10.70 -0.78 3.29
N LEU A 304 -11.69 -1.49 2.73
CA LEU A 304 -12.98 -0.93 2.31
C LEU A 304 -13.96 -0.81 3.48
N LEU A 305 -14.85 0.18 3.39
CA LEU A 305 -15.95 0.34 4.34
C LEU A 305 -17.13 -0.58 4.00
N PRO A 306 -17.89 -1.06 5.01
CA PRO A 306 -17.75 -0.76 6.44
C PRO A 306 -16.64 -1.55 7.17
N GLY A 307 -16.06 -2.60 6.59
CA GLY A 307 -15.10 -3.47 7.28
C GLY A 307 -13.87 -2.75 7.86
N ALA A 308 -13.38 -1.68 7.22
CA ALA A 308 -12.32 -0.84 7.77
C ALA A 308 -12.70 -0.14 9.10
N LEU A 309 -13.99 0.12 9.37
CA LEU A 309 -14.44 0.67 10.67
C LEU A 309 -14.30 -0.36 11.80
N HIS A 310 -14.28 -1.64 11.46
CA HIS A 310 -14.16 -2.74 12.41
C HIS A 310 -12.71 -3.16 12.65
N ALA A 311 -11.78 -2.72 11.81
CA ALA A 311 -10.41 -3.23 11.80
C ALA A 311 -9.45 -2.48 12.76
N GLY A 312 -9.83 -1.29 13.23
CA GLY A 312 -8.95 -0.46 14.05
C GLY A 312 -7.63 -0.13 13.34
N LEU A 313 -6.52 -0.16 14.08
CA LEU A 313 -5.19 -0.09 13.50
C LEU A 313 -4.84 -1.41 12.80
N VAL A 314 -4.54 -1.37 11.51
CA VAL A 314 -4.15 -2.55 10.75
C VAL A 314 -2.62 -2.69 10.74
N GLU A 315 -2.12 -3.78 11.32
CA GLU A 315 -0.70 -4.16 11.27
C GLU A 315 -0.51 -5.28 10.23
N VAL A 316 0.11 -4.95 9.09
CA VAL A 316 0.51 -5.95 8.09
C VAL A 316 1.85 -6.53 8.49
N VAL A 317 1.86 -7.81 8.87
CA VAL A 317 3.08 -8.49 9.35
C VAL A 317 3.60 -9.52 8.34
N ASP A 318 4.91 -9.48 8.10
CA ASP A 318 5.60 -10.51 7.34
C ASP A 318 5.82 -11.75 8.22
N ILE A 319 5.16 -12.85 7.83
CA ILE A 319 5.32 -14.16 8.47
C ILE A 319 6.25 -15.09 7.67
N GLY A 320 6.94 -14.54 6.66
CA GLY A 320 7.84 -15.22 5.77
C GLY A 320 7.13 -15.81 4.56
N PHE A 321 6.14 -15.11 3.99
CA PHE A 321 5.60 -15.52 2.69
C PHE A 321 6.70 -15.37 1.61
N PRO A 322 6.88 -16.36 0.74
CA PRO A 322 7.66 -16.20 -0.49
C PRO A 322 7.17 -14.97 -1.28
N ALA A 323 8.09 -14.12 -1.73
CA ALA A 323 7.74 -12.88 -2.43
C ALA A 323 6.93 -13.12 -3.72
N ASP A 324 7.15 -14.25 -4.38
CA ASP A 324 6.43 -14.67 -5.58
C ASP A 324 4.97 -15.09 -5.31
N LEU A 325 4.62 -15.43 -4.06
CA LEU A 325 3.23 -15.68 -3.64
C LEU A 325 2.48 -14.39 -3.28
N LEU A 326 3.18 -13.29 -3.02
CA LEU A 326 2.59 -11.97 -2.81
C LEU A 326 2.42 -11.25 -4.15
N ARG A 327 1.58 -11.81 -5.03
CA ARG A 327 1.12 -11.14 -6.25
C ARG A 327 -0.26 -10.56 -6.00
N ALA A 328 -0.43 -9.27 -6.27
CA ALA A 328 -1.69 -8.59 -6.06
C ALA A 328 -2.14 -7.87 -7.34
N ASP A 329 -3.42 -8.06 -7.69
CA ASP A 329 -4.11 -7.27 -8.71
C ASP A 329 -4.87 -6.09 -8.10
N VAL A 330 -4.80 -5.93 -6.77
CA VAL A 330 -5.41 -4.85 -6.00
C VAL A 330 -4.35 -4.26 -5.07
N TRP A 331 -4.13 -2.96 -5.18
CA TRP A 331 -3.11 -2.23 -4.42
C TRP A 331 -3.76 -1.16 -3.56
N LEU A 332 -3.19 -0.90 -2.38
CA LEU A 332 -3.53 0.24 -1.55
C LEU A 332 -2.54 1.36 -1.89
N SER A 333 -3.03 2.53 -2.31
CA SER A 333 -2.15 3.63 -2.70
C SER A 333 -1.55 4.34 -1.49
N GLU A 334 -0.24 4.53 -1.49
CA GLU A 334 0.51 5.27 -0.48
C GLU A 334 1.13 6.54 -1.06
N GLY A 335 1.62 7.43 -0.18
CA GLY A 335 2.20 8.71 -0.61
C GLY A 335 3.46 8.51 -1.45
N GLU A 336 4.27 7.50 -1.13
CA GLU A 336 5.47 7.14 -1.89
C GLU A 336 5.14 6.69 -3.31
N ASP A 337 4.05 5.96 -3.51
CA ASP A 337 3.58 5.55 -4.84
C ASP A 337 3.23 6.77 -5.71
N VAL A 338 2.56 7.75 -5.10
CA VAL A 338 2.15 8.99 -5.79
C VAL A 338 3.36 9.86 -6.07
N ALA A 339 4.26 10.04 -5.11
CA ALA A 339 5.49 10.80 -5.28
C ALA A 339 6.36 10.23 -6.42
N ALA A 340 6.43 8.90 -6.55
CA ALA A 340 7.21 8.24 -7.59
C ALA A 340 6.72 8.49 -9.01
N VAL A 341 5.41 8.74 -9.20
CA VAL A 341 4.82 8.99 -10.54
C VAL A 341 4.61 10.47 -10.85
N LEU A 342 4.66 11.35 -9.85
CA LEU A 342 4.50 12.79 -10.06
C LEU A 342 5.68 13.36 -10.86
N PRO A 343 5.43 14.04 -11.99
CA PRO A 343 6.49 14.49 -12.86
C PRO A 343 7.20 15.70 -12.24
N VAL A 344 8.53 15.66 -12.24
CA VAL A 344 9.35 16.82 -11.86
C VAL A 344 9.18 17.89 -12.94
N ARG A 345 9.14 19.16 -12.54
CA ARG A 345 9.15 20.31 -13.47
C ARG A 345 10.57 20.89 -13.54
N PRO A 346 11.34 20.63 -14.62
CA PRO A 346 12.64 21.23 -14.84
C PRO A 346 12.63 22.77 -14.84
N PRO A 347 13.74 23.43 -14.43
CA PRO A 347 13.83 24.89 -14.45
C PRO A 347 13.66 25.55 -15.82
N ASP A 348 13.94 24.83 -16.91
CA ASP A 348 13.84 25.29 -18.30
C ASP A 348 12.49 24.94 -18.97
N THR A 349 11.54 24.37 -18.23
CA THR A 349 10.20 24.02 -18.74
C THR A 349 9.44 25.28 -19.15
N HIS A 350 8.94 25.33 -20.39
CA HIS A 350 8.03 26.40 -20.82
C HIS A 350 6.56 25.98 -20.71
N LYS A 351 5.65 26.97 -20.78
CA LYS A 351 4.20 26.76 -20.53
C LYS A 351 3.51 25.68 -21.37
N ARG A 352 3.98 25.35 -22.58
CA ARG A 352 3.42 24.22 -23.36
C ARG A 352 3.94 22.86 -22.88
N ASP A 353 5.22 22.77 -22.49
CA ASP A 353 5.85 21.54 -21.98
C ASP A 353 5.27 21.11 -20.62
N ALA A 354 4.74 22.08 -19.87
CA ALA A 354 4.03 21.82 -18.62
C ALA A 354 2.61 21.23 -18.85
N GLY A 355 2.21 20.99 -20.10
CA GLY A 355 0.94 20.36 -20.47
C GLY A 355 -0.15 21.38 -20.81
N VAL A 356 -0.95 21.04 -21.83
CA VAL A 356 -2.07 21.82 -22.35
C VAL A 356 -3.37 21.07 -22.11
N VAL A 357 -4.30 21.68 -21.36
CA VAL A 357 -5.61 21.09 -21.04
C VAL A 357 -6.73 21.85 -21.73
N VAL A 358 -7.72 21.14 -22.27
CA VAL A 358 -9.01 21.73 -22.66
C VAL A 358 -10.10 21.25 -21.71
N VAL A 359 -10.84 22.18 -21.13
CA VAL A 359 -11.97 21.90 -20.24
C VAL A 359 -13.26 22.27 -20.96
N ILE A 360 -14.21 21.34 -21.02
CA ILE A 360 -15.49 21.51 -21.70
C ILE A 360 -16.60 21.26 -20.68
N GLY A 361 -17.40 22.28 -20.39
CA GLY A 361 -18.39 22.14 -19.33
C GLY A 361 -19.32 23.32 -19.18
N GLY A 362 -20.11 23.26 -18.10
CA GLY A 362 -20.94 24.35 -17.66
C GLY A 362 -22.22 24.56 -18.48
N SER A 363 -23.13 25.28 -17.84
CA SER A 363 -24.41 25.73 -18.39
C SER A 363 -24.86 26.98 -17.63
N ARG A 364 -25.95 27.61 -18.06
CA ARG A 364 -26.50 28.81 -17.40
C ARG A 364 -26.72 28.64 -15.90
N SER A 365 -27.09 27.45 -15.44
CA SER A 365 -27.32 27.17 -14.02
C SER A 365 -26.09 26.65 -13.27
N MET A 366 -25.01 26.28 -13.96
CA MET A 366 -23.86 25.58 -13.37
C MET A 366 -22.52 26.10 -13.90
N THR A 367 -22.30 27.41 -13.83
CA THR A 367 -21.04 28.07 -14.24
C THR A 367 -19.87 27.77 -13.29
N GLY A 368 -20.16 27.43 -12.04
CA GLY A 368 -19.14 27.09 -11.04
C GLY A 368 -18.37 25.81 -11.36
N ALA A 369 -19.04 24.79 -11.92
CA ALA A 369 -18.43 23.49 -12.20
C ALA A 369 -17.25 23.59 -13.17
N VAL A 370 -17.46 24.27 -14.30
CA VAL A 370 -16.40 24.49 -15.30
C VAL A 370 -15.28 25.39 -14.78
N SER A 371 -15.61 26.32 -13.87
CA SER A 371 -14.63 27.19 -13.24
C SER A 371 -13.70 26.40 -12.31
N LEU A 372 -14.27 25.54 -11.45
CA LEU A 372 -13.52 24.66 -10.57
C LEU A 372 -12.61 23.69 -11.35
N MET A 373 -13.13 23.08 -12.43
CA MET A 373 -12.31 22.22 -13.30
C MET A 373 -11.11 22.96 -13.90
N GLY A 374 -11.34 24.16 -14.44
CA GLY A 374 -10.30 24.96 -15.09
C GLY A 374 -9.19 25.36 -14.12
N GLU A 375 -9.56 25.86 -12.95
CA GLU A 375 -8.56 26.22 -11.92
C GLU A 375 -7.85 24.98 -11.36
N ALA A 376 -8.56 23.89 -11.13
CA ALA A 376 -7.98 22.64 -10.64
C ALA A 376 -6.91 22.06 -11.57
N ALA A 377 -7.10 22.17 -12.89
CA ALA A 377 -6.09 21.77 -13.87
C ALA A 377 -4.79 22.56 -13.70
N TYR A 378 -4.88 23.88 -13.48
CA TYR A 378 -3.71 24.71 -13.17
C TYR A 378 -3.08 24.34 -11.83
N ARG A 379 -3.88 24.10 -10.78
CA ARG A 379 -3.37 23.69 -9.45
C ARG A 379 -2.66 22.33 -9.49
N ALA A 380 -3.10 21.43 -10.37
CA ALA A 380 -2.42 20.17 -10.66
C ALA A 380 -1.15 20.32 -11.52
N GLY A 381 -0.85 21.54 -11.97
CA GLY A 381 0.39 21.88 -12.66
C GLY A 381 0.30 21.85 -14.18
N ALA A 382 -0.88 21.96 -14.80
CA ALA A 382 -0.97 22.25 -16.23
C ALA A 382 -0.31 23.61 -16.52
N GLY A 383 0.28 23.76 -17.71
CA GLY A 383 0.91 25.01 -18.13
C GLY A 383 -0.01 25.94 -18.93
N LEU A 384 -0.97 25.38 -19.65
CA LEU A 384 -2.02 26.12 -20.35
C LEU A 384 -3.37 25.42 -20.17
N VAL A 385 -4.43 26.22 -19.93
CA VAL A 385 -5.80 25.71 -19.84
C VAL A 385 -6.72 26.55 -20.73
N SER A 386 -7.42 25.88 -21.64
CA SER A 386 -8.48 26.47 -22.46
C SER A 386 -9.86 25.98 -21.98
N VAL A 387 -10.79 26.89 -21.79
CA VAL A 387 -12.14 26.59 -21.30
C VAL A 387 -13.16 26.82 -22.41
N ALA A 388 -13.87 25.77 -22.80
CA ALA A 388 -14.94 25.79 -23.79
C ALA A 388 -16.30 25.73 -23.10
N VAL A 389 -17.12 26.75 -23.34
CA VAL A 389 -18.41 26.96 -22.66
C VAL A 389 -19.45 27.52 -23.64
N PRO A 390 -20.76 27.31 -23.41
CA PRO A 390 -21.80 27.99 -24.16
C PRO A 390 -21.59 29.52 -24.17
N GLU A 391 -21.71 30.16 -25.32
CA GLU A 391 -21.42 31.60 -25.49
C GLU A 391 -22.17 32.48 -24.47
N GLY A 392 -23.41 32.12 -24.14
CA GLY A 392 -24.23 32.85 -23.18
C GLY A 392 -23.71 32.87 -21.73
N ILE A 393 -22.79 31.98 -21.34
CA ILE A 393 -22.18 31.97 -20.01
C ILE A 393 -20.73 32.45 -20.01
N LEU A 394 -20.15 32.70 -21.18
CA LEU A 394 -18.74 33.06 -21.32
C LEU A 394 -18.33 34.27 -20.45
N PRO A 395 -19.08 35.39 -20.39
CA PRO A 395 -18.70 36.53 -19.54
C PRO A 395 -18.62 36.20 -18.05
N VAL A 396 -19.50 35.30 -17.57
CA VAL A 396 -19.52 34.88 -16.15
C VAL A 396 -18.28 34.06 -15.82
N VAL A 397 -17.91 33.12 -16.71
CA VAL A 397 -16.74 32.27 -16.51
C VAL A 397 -15.44 33.08 -16.67
N GLN A 398 -15.39 34.05 -17.59
CA GLN A 398 -14.26 34.99 -17.75
C GLN A 398 -14.02 35.86 -16.51
N ALA A 399 -15.07 36.18 -15.75
CA ALA A 399 -14.92 36.90 -14.50
C ALA A 399 -14.32 36.03 -13.39
N ALA A 400 -14.57 34.72 -13.41
CA ALA A 400 -14.08 33.77 -12.42
C ALA A 400 -12.65 33.29 -12.69
N LEU A 401 -12.29 33.06 -13.96
CA LEU A 401 -10.98 32.54 -14.37
C LEU A 401 -10.19 33.60 -15.14
N ARG A 402 -9.00 33.96 -14.65
CA ARG A 402 -8.20 35.05 -15.24
C ARG A 402 -7.13 34.54 -16.19
N GLU A 403 -6.55 33.38 -15.88
CA GLU A 403 -5.38 32.82 -16.55
C GLU A 403 -5.74 31.93 -17.75
N THR A 404 -7.01 31.54 -17.89
CA THR A 404 -7.47 30.64 -18.95
C THR A 404 -7.70 31.36 -20.27
N THR A 405 -7.53 30.65 -21.37
CA THR A 405 -8.09 31.05 -22.67
C THR A 405 -9.49 30.48 -22.85
N PHE A 406 -10.31 31.08 -23.72
CA PHE A 406 -11.72 30.72 -23.83
C PHE A 406 -12.14 30.38 -25.26
N ILE A 407 -13.08 29.45 -25.37
CA ILE A 407 -13.68 29.00 -26.63
C ILE A 407 -15.21 29.10 -26.48
N PRO A 408 -15.88 30.07 -27.13
CA PRO A 408 -17.33 30.12 -27.14
C PRO A 408 -17.89 28.97 -27.97
N LEU A 409 -18.84 28.22 -27.40
CA LEU A 409 -19.58 27.17 -28.08
C LEU A 409 -21.00 27.65 -28.41
N PRO A 410 -21.60 27.16 -29.51
CA PRO A 410 -23.02 27.36 -29.80
C PRO A 410 -23.87 26.97 -28.59
N ALA A 411 -24.87 27.78 -28.28
CA ALA A 411 -25.71 27.62 -27.10
C ALA A 411 -27.18 27.38 -27.47
N THR A 412 -27.84 26.51 -26.72
CA THR A 412 -29.30 26.37 -26.74
C THR A 412 -29.98 27.55 -26.02
N ASP A 413 -31.29 27.72 -26.18
CA ASP A 413 -32.06 28.73 -25.44
C ASP A 413 -31.97 28.55 -23.91
N ALA A 414 -31.80 27.30 -23.47
CA ALA A 414 -31.58 26.92 -22.08
C ALA A 414 -30.17 27.28 -21.56
N GLY A 415 -29.26 27.71 -22.45
CA GLY A 415 -27.88 28.05 -22.12
C GLY A 415 -26.99 26.84 -21.87
N THR A 416 -27.21 25.78 -22.64
CA THR A 416 -26.36 24.57 -22.70
C THR A 416 -25.67 24.48 -24.05
N VAL A 417 -24.76 23.53 -24.26
CA VAL A 417 -24.06 23.37 -25.55
C VAL A 417 -25.04 22.86 -26.62
N ALA A 418 -25.07 23.52 -27.78
CA ALA A 418 -25.90 23.13 -28.93
C ALA A 418 -25.10 22.44 -30.05
N GLY A 419 -23.77 22.58 -30.09
CA GLY A 419 -23.01 22.00 -31.19
C GLY A 419 -21.51 22.15 -31.09
N ARG A 420 -20.83 21.53 -32.06
CA ARG A 420 -19.38 21.53 -32.24
C ARG A 420 -18.98 22.60 -33.25
N ILE A 421 -17.79 23.17 -33.09
CA ILE A 421 -17.20 24.14 -34.01
C ILE A 421 -15.77 23.73 -34.38
N ASP A 422 -15.33 24.05 -35.60
CA ASP A 422 -14.00 23.68 -36.10
C ASP A 422 -12.87 24.17 -35.19
N ARG A 423 -13.04 25.37 -34.60
CA ARG A 423 -12.08 25.94 -33.66
C ARG A 423 -11.85 25.06 -32.42
N LEU A 424 -12.90 24.40 -31.90
CA LEU A 424 -12.75 23.48 -30.77
C LEU A 424 -11.81 22.32 -31.17
N ASP A 425 -11.96 21.82 -32.39
CA ASP A 425 -11.22 20.66 -32.88
C ASP A 425 -9.78 20.98 -33.20
N GLU A 426 -9.51 22.19 -33.66
CA GLU A 426 -8.15 22.72 -33.78
C GLU A 426 -7.46 22.82 -32.43
N VAL A 427 -8.13 23.38 -31.42
CA VAL A 427 -7.51 23.54 -30.09
C VAL A 427 -7.30 22.18 -29.42
N VAL A 428 -8.27 21.29 -29.47
CA VAL A 428 -8.18 19.93 -28.89
C VAL A 428 -7.05 19.12 -29.52
N ARG A 429 -6.82 19.23 -30.85
CA ARG A 429 -5.69 18.56 -31.52
C ARG A 429 -4.31 19.04 -31.05
N SER A 430 -4.24 20.23 -30.44
CA SER A 430 -3.02 20.80 -29.89
C SER A 430 -2.89 20.65 -28.36
N ALA A 431 -3.88 19.99 -27.73
CA ALA A 431 -3.91 19.75 -26.30
C ALA A 431 -3.29 18.39 -25.96
N ASP A 432 -2.93 18.20 -24.70
CA ASP A 432 -2.41 16.94 -24.17
C ASP A 432 -3.50 16.15 -23.42
N ALA A 433 -4.53 16.83 -22.90
CA ALA A 433 -5.68 16.20 -22.26
C ALA A 433 -6.96 17.04 -22.36
N VAL A 434 -8.10 16.37 -22.24
CA VAL A 434 -9.43 17.00 -22.16
C VAL A 434 -10.14 16.60 -20.86
N ALA A 435 -10.86 17.52 -20.24
CA ALA A 435 -11.89 17.23 -19.24
C ALA A 435 -13.27 17.63 -19.78
N ILE A 436 -14.28 16.77 -19.63
CA ILE A 436 -15.64 17.04 -20.09
C ILE A 436 -16.70 16.56 -19.08
N GLY A 437 -17.78 17.33 -18.99
CA GLY A 437 -19.05 16.83 -18.44
C GLY A 437 -19.67 17.66 -17.32
N PRO A 438 -18.94 18.08 -16.28
CA PRO A 438 -19.52 18.82 -15.18
C PRO A 438 -20.30 20.08 -15.60
N GLY A 439 -21.55 20.13 -15.17
CA GLY A 439 -22.46 21.26 -15.39
C GLY A 439 -23.07 21.35 -16.80
N MET A 440 -22.88 20.36 -17.67
CA MET A 440 -23.35 20.43 -19.06
C MET A 440 -24.85 20.15 -19.23
N THR A 441 -25.49 19.45 -18.27
CA THR A 441 -26.82 18.86 -18.38
C THR A 441 -26.93 17.72 -19.41
N THR A 442 -28.08 17.05 -19.45
CA THR A 442 -28.33 15.89 -20.33
C THR A 442 -29.51 16.09 -21.28
N ASN A 443 -29.78 17.33 -21.72
CA ASN A 443 -30.76 17.52 -22.79
C ASN A 443 -30.28 16.85 -24.09
N GLU A 444 -31.20 16.56 -25.00
CA GLU A 444 -30.95 15.68 -26.15
C GLU A 444 -29.77 16.16 -27.02
N GLU A 445 -29.73 17.46 -27.34
CA GLU A 445 -28.69 18.08 -28.16
C GLU A 445 -27.33 18.08 -27.45
N THR A 446 -27.29 18.43 -26.15
CA THR A 446 -26.03 18.41 -25.38
C THR A 446 -25.51 16.98 -25.21
N ALA A 447 -26.39 16.03 -24.93
CA ALA A 447 -26.01 14.62 -24.79
C ALA A 447 -25.49 14.05 -26.13
N ALA A 448 -26.10 14.43 -27.26
CA ALA A 448 -25.60 14.06 -28.59
C ALA A 448 -24.22 14.67 -28.87
N PHE A 449 -24.00 15.94 -28.51
CA PHE A 449 -22.70 16.59 -28.58
C PHE A 449 -21.65 15.85 -27.75
N ILE A 450 -21.95 15.56 -26.46
CA ILE A 450 -21.02 14.85 -25.56
C ILE A 450 -20.61 13.51 -26.16
N ARG A 451 -21.58 12.68 -26.59
CA ARG A 451 -21.28 11.35 -27.13
C ARG A 451 -20.43 11.43 -28.40
N SER A 452 -20.79 12.34 -29.32
CA SER A 452 -20.02 12.56 -30.55
C SER A 452 -18.59 13.03 -30.26
N PHE A 453 -18.43 13.95 -29.31
CA PHE A 453 -17.14 14.51 -28.92
C PHE A 453 -16.25 13.46 -28.25
N VAL A 454 -16.76 12.75 -27.23
CA VAL A 454 -16.00 11.71 -26.51
C VAL A 454 -15.53 10.62 -27.46
N ARG A 455 -16.38 10.21 -28.42
CA ARG A 455 -16.00 9.21 -29.43
C ARG A 455 -14.85 9.68 -30.32
N ALA A 456 -14.91 10.94 -30.77
CA ALA A 456 -13.98 11.49 -31.75
C ALA A 456 -12.74 12.20 -31.15
N CYS A 457 -12.65 12.31 -29.83
CA CYS A 457 -11.55 13.01 -29.16
C CYS A 457 -10.19 12.35 -29.45
N PRO A 458 -9.21 13.06 -30.05
CA PRO A 458 -7.95 12.48 -30.48
C PRO A 458 -6.91 12.33 -29.35
N VAL A 459 -7.19 12.91 -28.17
CA VAL A 459 -6.27 12.98 -27.03
C VAL A 459 -6.94 12.43 -25.77
N PRO A 460 -6.17 11.99 -24.76
CA PRO A 460 -6.73 11.44 -23.54
C PRO A 460 -7.81 12.32 -22.89
N ILE A 461 -8.88 11.70 -22.39
CA ILE A 461 -10.07 12.41 -21.92
C ILE A 461 -10.54 11.96 -20.53
N VAL A 462 -10.89 12.92 -19.67
CA VAL A 462 -11.56 12.68 -18.39
C VAL A 462 -13.04 12.99 -18.57
N VAL A 463 -13.90 12.01 -18.31
CA VAL A 463 -15.35 12.12 -18.46
C VAL A 463 -16.01 12.01 -17.08
N ASP A 464 -16.73 13.05 -16.67
CA ASP A 464 -17.39 13.11 -15.37
C ASP A 464 -18.85 13.57 -15.48
N ALA A 465 -19.63 13.39 -14.42
CA ALA A 465 -20.96 14.00 -14.25
C ALA A 465 -21.90 13.84 -15.46
N ASP A 466 -22.35 14.95 -16.06
CA ASP A 466 -23.25 14.90 -17.22
C ASP A 466 -22.59 14.29 -18.47
N GLY A 467 -21.26 14.36 -18.53
CA GLY A 467 -20.45 13.63 -19.50
C GLY A 467 -20.70 12.13 -19.43
N LEU A 468 -20.81 11.58 -18.21
CA LEU A 468 -21.15 10.18 -17.96
C LEU A 468 -22.63 9.91 -18.16
N ASN A 469 -23.51 10.78 -17.64
CA ASN A 469 -24.96 10.60 -17.73
C ASN A 469 -25.45 10.59 -19.19
N ALA A 470 -24.76 11.26 -20.11
CA ALA A 470 -25.04 11.21 -21.55
C ALA A 470 -24.94 9.79 -22.16
N PHE A 471 -24.26 8.86 -21.48
CA PHE A 471 -24.10 7.45 -21.85
C PHE A 471 -24.95 6.50 -21.01
N ALA A 472 -25.84 6.98 -20.14
CA ALA A 472 -26.76 6.12 -19.41
C ALA A 472 -27.62 5.30 -20.38
N GLY A 473 -27.61 3.97 -20.24
CA GLY A 473 -28.26 3.03 -21.18
C GLY A 473 -27.53 2.85 -22.52
N ARG A 474 -26.38 3.50 -22.72
CA ARG A 474 -25.55 3.48 -23.94
C ARG A 474 -24.06 3.27 -23.62
N THR A 475 -23.77 2.65 -22.49
CA THR A 475 -22.40 2.49 -21.94
C THR A 475 -21.44 1.81 -22.90
N GLY A 476 -21.91 0.88 -23.74
CA GLY A 476 -21.08 0.24 -24.76
C GLY A 476 -20.47 1.22 -25.79
N GLU A 477 -21.11 2.37 -26.04
CA GLU A 477 -20.58 3.38 -26.96
C GLU A 477 -19.28 4.02 -26.45
N LEU A 478 -18.99 3.94 -25.15
CA LEU A 478 -17.73 4.41 -24.58
C LEU A 478 -16.53 3.59 -25.06
N ALA A 479 -16.73 2.33 -25.43
CA ALA A 479 -15.66 1.47 -25.97
C ALA A 479 -15.22 1.90 -27.38
N ASP A 480 -16.05 2.63 -28.11
CA ASP A 480 -15.79 3.04 -29.49
C ASP A 480 -14.92 4.31 -29.63
N ARG A 481 -14.47 4.88 -28.50
CA ARG A 481 -13.66 6.10 -28.49
C ARG A 481 -12.26 5.87 -29.07
N HIS A 482 -11.66 6.94 -29.59
CA HIS A 482 -10.35 6.86 -30.24
C HIS A 482 -9.15 6.96 -29.28
N SER A 483 -9.34 7.46 -28.07
CA SER A 483 -8.27 7.78 -27.12
C SER A 483 -8.50 7.16 -25.74
N ASP A 484 -7.44 7.14 -24.93
CA ASP A 484 -7.52 6.73 -23.53
C ASP A 484 -8.49 7.60 -22.74
N ALA A 485 -9.19 7.00 -21.77
CA ALA A 485 -10.13 7.74 -20.95
C ALA A 485 -10.04 7.37 -19.46
N VAL A 486 -10.35 8.37 -18.63
CA VAL A 486 -10.67 8.20 -17.21
C VAL A 486 -12.12 8.60 -16.99
N LEU A 487 -12.92 7.66 -16.49
CA LEU A 487 -14.29 7.93 -16.06
C LEU A 487 -14.31 8.06 -14.54
N THR A 488 -15.01 9.06 -14.01
CA THR A 488 -15.00 9.36 -12.58
C THR A 488 -16.39 9.24 -11.91
N PRO A 489 -17.17 8.17 -12.11
CA PRO A 489 -18.53 8.09 -11.58
C PRO A 489 -18.57 8.02 -10.05
N HIS A 490 -19.54 8.69 -9.44
CA HIS A 490 -20.01 8.32 -8.10
C HIS A 490 -20.94 7.09 -8.16
N ALA A 491 -21.31 6.48 -7.02
CA ALA A 491 -22.10 5.24 -7.00
C ALA A 491 -23.40 5.30 -7.83
N GLY A 492 -24.17 6.40 -7.73
CA GLY A 492 -25.36 6.62 -8.57
C GLY A 492 -25.10 6.78 -10.07
N GLU A 493 -24.04 7.48 -10.49
CA GLU A 493 -23.64 7.56 -11.91
C GLU A 493 -23.19 6.19 -12.43
N PHE A 494 -22.38 5.50 -11.62
CA PHE A 494 -21.92 4.14 -11.92
C PHE A 494 -23.10 3.20 -12.13
N ALA A 495 -24.08 3.22 -11.21
CA ALA A 495 -25.29 2.43 -11.27
C ALA A 495 -26.06 2.64 -12.60
N ARG A 496 -26.21 3.90 -13.02
CA ARG A 496 -26.85 4.25 -14.30
C ARG A 496 -26.07 3.74 -15.52
N LEU A 497 -24.73 3.81 -15.49
CA LEU A 497 -23.88 3.28 -16.56
C LEU A 497 -23.93 1.76 -16.61
N ALA A 498 -23.81 1.09 -15.47
CA ALA A 498 -23.75 -0.36 -15.42
C ALA A 498 -25.13 -1.04 -15.51
N GLY A 499 -26.23 -0.27 -15.44
CA GLY A 499 -27.60 -0.82 -15.47
C GLY A 499 -27.94 -1.62 -14.20
N ILE A 500 -27.35 -1.25 -13.07
CA ILE A 500 -27.54 -1.89 -11.76
C ILE A 500 -27.95 -0.85 -10.71
N THR A 501 -28.23 -1.27 -9.49
CA THR A 501 -28.55 -0.37 -8.37
C THR A 501 -27.29 0.12 -7.66
N ALA A 502 -27.37 1.28 -7.00
CA ALA A 502 -26.26 1.78 -6.17
C ALA A 502 -25.93 0.84 -4.98
N ALA A 503 -26.90 0.07 -4.50
CA ALA A 503 -26.70 -0.93 -3.47
C ALA A 503 -25.85 -2.11 -3.97
N GLU A 504 -26.07 -2.58 -5.20
CA GLU A 504 -25.22 -3.60 -5.84
C GLU A 504 -23.79 -3.10 -6.02
N VAL A 505 -23.62 -1.85 -6.49
CA VAL A 505 -22.29 -1.20 -6.58
C VAL A 505 -21.58 -1.21 -5.22
N GLY A 506 -22.29 -0.88 -4.14
CA GLY A 506 -21.75 -0.87 -2.79
C GLY A 506 -21.36 -2.25 -2.26
N ALA A 507 -22.04 -3.31 -2.70
CA ALA A 507 -21.80 -4.67 -2.24
C ALA A 507 -20.48 -5.27 -2.76
N ASP A 508 -20.04 -4.88 -3.96
CA ASP A 508 -18.74 -5.27 -4.54
C ASP A 508 -18.15 -4.17 -5.43
N ARG A 509 -17.66 -3.10 -4.81
CA ARG A 509 -17.08 -1.95 -5.52
C ARG A 509 -15.91 -2.33 -6.44
N VAL A 510 -15.06 -3.25 -5.99
CA VAL A 510 -13.85 -3.67 -6.72
C VAL A 510 -14.22 -4.50 -7.94
N GLY A 511 -15.07 -5.51 -7.77
CA GLY A 511 -15.53 -6.35 -8.88
C GLY A 511 -16.28 -5.55 -9.93
N HIS A 512 -17.18 -4.65 -9.50
CA HIS A 512 -17.93 -3.80 -10.43
C HIS A 512 -17.03 -2.81 -11.17
N ALA A 513 -16.16 -2.07 -10.48
CA ALA A 513 -15.24 -1.12 -11.13
C ALA A 513 -14.33 -1.82 -12.15
N ARG A 514 -13.77 -2.99 -11.78
CA ARG A 514 -12.94 -3.80 -12.68
C ARG A 514 -13.71 -4.25 -13.91
N LYS A 515 -14.94 -4.73 -13.73
CA LYS A 515 -15.80 -5.17 -14.84
C LYS A 515 -16.07 -4.01 -15.80
N LEU A 516 -16.53 -2.86 -15.30
CA LEU A 516 -16.84 -1.71 -16.15
C LEU A 516 -15.60 -1.23 -16.90
N ALA A 517 -14.44 -1.13 -16.22
CA ALA A 517 -13.17 -0.72 -16.83
C ALA A 517 -12.76 -1.63 -17.99
N SER A 518 -12.89 -2.95 -17.81
CA SER A 518 -12.66 -3.94 -18.85
C SER A 518 -13.67 -3.81 -20.00
N ASP A 519 -14.97 -3.72 -19.70
CA ASP A 519 -16.03 -3.72 -20.72
C ASP A 519 -15.93 -2.50 -21.66
N ILE A 520 -15.57 -1.34 -21.12
CA ILE A 520 -15.40 -0.11 -21.91
C ILE A 520 -13.94 0.13 -22.32
N GLN A 521 -13.00 -0.72 -21.92
CA GLN A 521 -11.56 -0.54 -22.14
C GLN A 521 -11.00 0.79 -21.60
N ALA A 522 -11.53 1.35 -20.50
CA ALA A 522 -11.08 2.63 -19.93
C ALA A 522 -10.69 2.51 -18.45
N THR A 523 -9.99 3.52 -17.93
CA THR A 523 -9.79 3.64 -16.48
C THR A 523 -11.08 4.13 -15.82
N VAL A 524 -11.50 3.46 -14.75
CA VAL A 524 -12.70 3.83 -13.97
C VAL A 524 -12.31 4.17 -12.54
N LEU A 525 -12.52 5.41 -12.14
CA LEU A 525 -12.40 5.92 -10.77
C LEU A 525 -13.81 5.98 -10.16
N LEU A 526 -14.16 4.96 -9.39
CA LEU A 526 -15.43 4.88 -8.65
C LEU A 526 -15.31 5.68 -7.34
N LYS A 527 -15.86 6.90 -7.37
CA LYS A 527 -15.84 7.87 -6.25
C LYS A 527 -16.56 7.32 -5.01
N GLY A 528 -16.14 7.82 -3.85
CA GLY A 528 -16.71 7.51 -2.54
C GLY A 528 -15.61 7.24 -1.51
N SER A 529 -16.03 6.98 -0.28
CA SER A 529 -15.11 6.61 0.80
C SER A 529 -14.33 5.36 0.41
N ARG A 530 -12.99 5.46 0.44
CA ARG A 530 -12.07 4.49 -0.19
C ARG A 530 -12.34 4.37 -1.69
N THR A 531 -11.94 5.40 -2.43
CA THR A 531 -12.14 5.46 -3.89
C THR A 531 -11.42 4.28 -4.56
N VAL A 532 -12.10 3.63 -5.50
CA VAL A 532 -11.58 2.46 -6.23
C VAL A 532 -11.26 2.88 -7.65
N ILE A 533 -10.03 2.65 -8.08
CA ILE A 533 -9.55 2.98 -9.43
C ILE A 533 -9.18 1.68 -10.14
N ALA A 534 -9.89 1.35 -11.22
CA ALA A 534 -9.65 0.15 -12.01
C ALA A 534 -9.11 0.49 -13.40
N SER A 535 -8.07 -0.22 -13.84
CA SER A 535 -7.54 -0.14 -15.20
C SER A 535 -8.23 -1.17 -16.12
N PRO A 536 -8.21 -0.97 -17.44
CA PRO A 536 -8.82 -1.91 -18.38
C PRO A 536 -8.11 -3.28 -18.40
N GLU A 537 -6.85 -3.36 -17.96
CA GLU A 537 -6.13 -4.63 -17.81
C GLU A 537 -6.49 -5.40 -16.53
N GLY A 538 -7.39 -4.87 -15.70
CA GLY A 538 -7.88 -5.53 -14.49
C GLY A 538 -7.15 -5.19 -13.19
N ARG A 539 -6.10 -4.35 -13.26
CA ARG A 539 -5.42 -3.82 -12.05
C ARG A 539 -6.32 -2.84 -11.34
N VAL A 540 -6.31 -2.89 -10.01
CA VAL A 540 -7.10 -2.01 -9.16
C VAL A 540 -6.20 -1.33 -8.13
N ARG A 541 -6.47 -0.06 -7.85
CA ARG A 541 -5.88 0.72 -6.78
C ARG A 541 -6.98 1.26 -5.89
N ILE A 542 -6.78 1.24 -4.59
CA ILE A 542 -7.70 1.79 -3.60
C ILE A 542 -7.03 3.01 -2.99
N ASN A 543 -7.68 4.17 -3.08
CA ASN A 543 -7.21 5.38 -2.44
C ASN A 543 -7.69 5.42 -0.97
N PRO A 544 -6.77 5.44 0.02
CA PRO A 544 -7.15 5.50 1.41
C PRO A 544 -7.46 6.92 1.91
N THR A 545 -7.07 7.97 1.19
CA THR A 545 -7.17 9.36 1.66
C THR A 545 -8.57 9.96 1.46
N GLY A 546 -8.78 11.13 2.05
CA GLY A 546 -10.06 11.85 2.04
C GLY A 546 -10.86 11.63 3.32
N GLY A 547 -12.03 12.26 3.38
CA GLY A 547 -12.89 12.21 4.55
C GLY A 547 -14.23 12.89 4.30
N PRO A 548 -15.06 13.01 5.34
CA PRO A 548 -16.39 13.62 5.26
C PRO A 548 -16.39 15.04 4.69
N SER A 549 -15.30 15.79 4.84
CA SER A 549 -15.13 17.15 4.28
C SER A 549 -15.22 17.23 2.76
N LEU A 550 -15.06 16.10 2.05
CA LEU A 550 -15.24 16.02 0.60
C LEU A 550 -16.70 15.85 0.17
N ALA A 551 -17.62 15.63 1.10
CA ALA A 551 -19.05 15.42 0.83
C ALA A 551 -19.82 16.73 0.54
N THR A 552 -19.19 17.65 -0.20
CA THR A 552 -19.76 18.94 -0.62
C THR A 552 -19.81 19.00 -2.15
N GLY A 553 -20.82 19.67 -2.70
CA GLY A 553 -20.94 19.88 -4.15
C GLY A 553 -19.71 20.59 -4.73
N GLY A 554 -19.28 20.17 -5.92
CA GLY A 554 -18.15 20.74 -6.66
C GLY A 554 -16.78 20.08 -6.40
N THR A 555 -16.62 19.26 -5.35
CA THR A 555 -15.33 18.57 -5.10
C THR A 555 -14.99 17.57 -6.21
N GLY A 556 -16.00 16.92 -6.79
CA GLY A 556 -15.85 16.10 -7.99
C GLY A 556 -15.31 16.87 -9.20
N ASP A 557 -15.72 18.13 -9.36
CA ASP A 557 -15.28 18.99 -10.47
C ASP A 557 -13.79 19.34 -10.31
N VAL A 558 -13.36 19.61 -9.08
CA VAL A 558 -11.94 19.80 -8.74
C VAL A 558 -11.15 18.54 -9.09
N LEU A 559 -11.61 17.36 -8.66
CA LEU A 559 -10.95 16.09 -8.97
C LEU A 559 -10.82 15.87 -10.49
N THR A 560 -11.87 16.14 -11.26
CA THR A 560 -11.87 16.00 -12.72
C THR A 560 -10.83 16.90 -13.38
N GLY A 561 -10.76 18.17 -12.99
CA GLY A 561 -9.74 19.10 -13.47
C GLY A 561 -8.32 18.68 -13.08
N MET A 562 -8.13 18.19 -11.84
CA MET A 562 -6.83 17.69 -11.37
C MET A 562 -6.33 16.52 -12.21
N ILE A 563 -7.19 15.53 -12.47
CA ILE A 563 -6.82 14.34 -13.26
C ILE A 563 -6.42 14.76 -14.68
N ALA A 564 -7.18 15.64 -15.33
CA ALA A 564 -6.84 16.12 -16.67
C ALA A 564 -5.50 16.89 -16.67
N GLY A 565 -5.25 17.73 -15.67
CA GLY A 565 -3.96 18.41 -15.50
C GLY A 565 -2.79 17.45 -15.31
N LEU A 566 -2.98 16.36 -14.58
CA LEU A 566 -1.97 15.32 -14.40
C LEU A 566 -1.73 14.52 -15.69
N ILE A 567 -2.78 14.16 -16.43
CA ILE A 567 -2.63 13.49 -17.73
C ILE A 567 -1.85 14.38 -18.71
N ALA A 568 -2.18 15.69 -18.76
CA ALA A 568 -1.47 16.63 -19.63
C ALA A 568 0.02 16.78 -19.28
N ARG A 569 0.43 16.43 -18.06
CA ARG A 569 1.83 16.39 -17.63
C ARG A 569 2.52 15.06 -17.94
N GLY A 570 1.86 14.15 -18.66
CA GLY A 570 2.43 12.89 -19.14
C GLY A 570 2.14 11.67 -18.27
N LEU A 571 1.24 11.75 -17.27
CA LEU A 571 0.85 10.57 -16.50
C LEU A 571 -0.08 9.68 -17.31
N ALA A 572 0.13 8.37 -17.21
CA ALA A 572 -0.83 7.39 -17.70
C ALA A 572 -2.19 7.55 -16.97
N PRO A 573 -3.32 7.21 -17.62
CA PRO A 573 -4.66 7.40 -17.04
C PRO A 573 -4.84 6.84 -15.62
N ILE A 574 -4.33 5.62 -15.36
CA ILE A 574 -4.43 4.97 -14.05
C ILE A 574 -3.59 5.69 -12.98
N ASP A 575 -2.42 6.20 -13.35
CA ASP A 575 -1.53 6.95 -12.46
C ASP A 575 -2.09 8.34 -12.17
N ALA A 576 -2.61 9.04 -13.19
CA ALA A 576 -3.26 10.33 -13.03
C ALA A 576 -4.54 10.23 -12.16
N ALA A 577 -5.36 9.19 -12.36
CA ALA A 577 -6.54 8.93 -11.55
C ALA A 577 -6.17 8.63 -10.08
N THR A 578 -5.09 7.87 -9.87
CA THR A 578 -4.59 7.52 -8.54
C THR A 578 -4.02 8.74 -7.82
N ALA A 579 -3.11 9.47 -8.46
CA ALA A 579 -2.50 10.69 -7.92
C ALA A 579 -3.55 11.77 -7.68
N GLY A 580 -4.49 11.95 -8.62
CA GLY A 580 -5.62 12.87 -8.49
C GLY A 580 -6.48 12.57 -7.28
N ALA A 581 -6.92 11.31 -7.11
CA ALA A 581 -7.72 10.90 -5.96
C ALA A 581 -6.96 11.07 -4.63
N TYR A 582 -5.68 10.70 -4.61
CA TYR A 582 -4.85 10.75 -3.40
C TYR A 582 -4.62 12.18 -2.92
N LEU A 583 -4.16 13.06 -3.82
CA LEU A 583 -3.91 14.47 -3.55
C LEU A 583 -5.20 15.21 -3.22
N HIS A 584 -6.30 14.93 -3.93
CA HIS A 584 -7.62 15.49 -3.62
C HIS A 584 -8.09 15.08 -2.22
N GLY A 585 -7.83 13.84 -1.81
CA GLY A 585 -8.11 13.36 -0.46
C GLY A 585 -7.32 14.07 0.64
N ILE A 586 -6.04 14.35 0.40
CA ILE A 586 -5.20 15.14 1.33
C ILE A 586 -5.68 16.58 1.39
N ALA A 587 -5.90 17.22 0.23
CA ALA A 587 -6.41 18.58 0.15
C ALA A 587 -7.77 18.74 0.85
N GLY A 588 -8.65 17.75 0.71
CA GLY A 588 -9.91 17.69 1.44
C GLY A 588 -9.74 17.54 2.95
N SER A 589 -8.71 16.82 3.38
CA SER A 589 -8.38 16.68 4.81
C SER A 589 -7.87 18.00 5.39
N HIS A 590 -7.03 18.74 4.66
CA HIS A 590 -6.58 20.09 5.05
C HIS A 590 -7.74 21.08 5.13
N ALA A 591 -8.58 21.14 4.08
CA ALA A 591 -9.78 21.96 4.07
C ALA A 591 -10.71 21.65 5.26
N GLY A 592 -10.90 20.35 5.55
CA GLY A 592 -11.71 19.90 6.69
C GLY A 592 -11.13 20.27 8.05
N ARG A 593 -9.80 20.26 8.20
CA ARG A 593 -9.14 20.72 9.44
C ARG A 593 -9.32 22.23 9.65
N GLU A 594 -9.29 23.02 8.58
CA GLU A 594 -9.42 24.47 8.67
C GLU A 594 -10.89 24.92 8.83
N LYS A 595 -11.80 24.35 8.04
CA LYS A 595 -13.19 24.81 7.93
C LYS A 595 -14.21 23.91 8.62
N GLY A 596 -13.81 22.72 9.10
CA GLY A 596 -14.73 21.72 9.64
C GLY A 596 -15.75 21.26 8.60
N GLU A 597 -17.00 21.10 9.03
CA GLU A 597 -18.13 20.75 8.15
C GLU A 597 -18.47 21.85 7.13
N GLY A 598 -17.94 23.07 7.29
CA GLY A 598 -18.12 24.18 6.35
C GLY A 598 -17.20 24.14 5.12
N ALA A 599 -16.36 23.12 4.98
CA ALA A 599 -15.43 23.00 3.87
C ALA A 599 -16.16 22.95 2.51
N THR A 600 -15.74 23.80 1.58
CA THR A 600 -16.28 23.88 0.22
C THR A 600 -15.29 23.36 -0.81
N ALA A 601 -15.75 23.13 -2.04
CA ALA A 601 -14.86 22.76 -3.15
C ALA A 601 -13.75 23.79 -3.41
N GLY A 602 -14.01 25.08 -3.18
CA GLY A 602 -13.01 26.14 -3.30
C GLY A 602 -11.90 26.02 -2.24
N ASP A 603 -12.26 25.62 -1.02
CA ASP A 603 -11.27 25.37 0.04
C ASP A 603 -10.40 24.14 -0.30
N VAL A 604 -11.02 23.07 -0.80
CA VAL A 604 -10.28 21.88 -1.28
C VAL A 604 -9.32 22.26 -2.41
N LEU A 605 -9.79 23.03 -3.38
CA LEU A 605 -9.00 23.52 -4.50
C LEU A 605 -7.80 24.36 -4.05
N ALA A 606 -7.99 25.22 -3.04
CA ALA A 606 -6.93 26.06 -2.48
C ALA A 606 -5.81 25.23 -1.85
N HIS A 607 -6.12 24.07 -1.27
CA HIS A 607 -5.16 23.16 -0.63
C HIS A 607 -4.54 22.11 -1.57
N VAL A 608 -4.89 22.09 -2.86
CA VAL A 608 -4.24 21.17 -3.83
C VAL A 608 -2.72 21.34 -3.87
N PRO A 609 -2.15 22.57 -3.92
CA PRO A 609 -0.70 22.76 -3.86
C PRO A 609 -0.07 22.25 -2.56
N ASP A 610 -0.75 22.39 -1.42
CA ASP A 610 -0.26 21.92 -0.12
C ASP A 610 -0.18 20.39 -0.09
N ALA A 611 -1.20 19.71 -0.64
CA ALA A 611 -1.20 18.26 -0.78
C ALA A 611 -0.03 17.75 -1.66
N VAL A 612 0.28 18.47 -2.74
CA VAL A 612 1.44 18.14 -3.60
C VAL A 612 2.76 18.34 -2.85
N ALA A 613 2.90 19.43 -2.08
CA ALA A 613 4.09 19.69 -1.30
C ALA A 613 4.31 18.61 -0.22
N GLU A 614 3.25 18.22 0.49
CA GLU A 614 3.28 17.16 1.51
C GLU A 614 3.76 15.83 0.94
N VAL A 615 3.18 15.38 -0.18
CA VAL A 615 3.58 14.12 -0.83
C VAL A 615 5.02 14.14 -1.33
N LEU A 616 5.51 15.29 -1.78
CA LEU A 616 6.89 15.45 -2.25
C LEU A 616 7.90 15.74 -1.11
N GLY A 617 7.44 15.83 0.14
CA GLY A 617 8.28 16.14 1.30
C GLY A 617 8.94 17.52 1.25
N ARG A 618 8.21 18.54 0.75
CA ARG A 618 8.72 19.91 0.54
C ARG A 618 8.24 20.91 1.57
#